data_AF-A0A354EXR1-F1
#
_entry.id   AF-A0A354EXR1-F1
#
_cell.length_a   1.000
_cell.length_b   1.000
_cell.length_c   1.000
_cell.angle_alpha   90.00
_cell.angle_beta   90.00
_cell.angle_gamma   90.00
#
_symmetry.space_group_name_H-M   'P 1'
#
loop_
_entity.id
_entity.type
_entity.pdbx_description
1 polymer ?
#
loop_
_entity_poly.entity_id
_entity_poly.type
_entity_poly.pdbx_seq_one_letter_code
_entity_poly.pdbx_strand_id
1 'polypeptide(L)'
;LYFSRSLIPANRDDLRQLRHVFRHVGLYAYRSGFVQEFVQLPVCDLETIEVLEQLRVLWAGYRIKVDTACVAPQQDINTAEDLQKACELFS
;
A
#
# COMPACT_ATOMS: atom_id res chain seq x y z
N LEU A 1 -4.70 -10.91 5.36
CA LEU A 1 -3.59 -10.01 4.97
C LEU A 1 -3.78 -8.73 5.76
N TYR A 2 -2.75 -8.27 6.48
CA TYR A 2 -2.78 -7.02 7.26
C TYR A 2 -1.78 -6.05 6.62
N PHE A 3 -2.07 -4.75 6.63
CA PHE A 3 -1.16 -3.71 6.15
C PHE A 3 -0.56 -3.00 7.35
N SER A 4 0.72 -2.65 7.29
CA SER A 4 1.39 -1.87 8.32
C SER A 4 2.51 -1.06 7.69
N ARG A 5 2.88 0.06 8.31
CA ARG A 5 4.11 0.78 8.00
C ARG A 5 5.35 0.07 8.55
N SER A 6 5.16 -0.82 9.52
CA SER A 6 6.22 -1.66 10.06
C SER A 6 6.36 -2.96 9.26
N LEU A 7 7.54 -3.56 9.33
CA LEU A 7 7.79 -4.86 8.70
C LEU A 7 6.91 -5.94 9.34
N ILE A 8 6.10 -6.59 8.51
CA ILE A 8 5.24 -7.71 8.92
C ILE A 8 5.35 -8.87 7.91
N PRO A 9 5.40 -10.14 8.38
CA PRO A 9 5.54 -10.53 9.79
C PRO A 9 6.92 -10.13 10.35
N ALA A 10 6.95 -9.68 11.60
CA ALA A 10 8.21 -9.43 12.30
C ALA A 10 8.86 -10.78 12.65
N ASN A 11 9.99 -11.09 12.02
CA ASN A 11 10.75 -12.30 12.33
C ASN A 11 11.57 -12.07 13.61
N ARG A 12 11.17 -12.73 14.70
CA ARG A 12 11.82 -12.62 16.02
C ARG A 12 13.31 -12.95 15.97
N ASP A 13 13.68 -13.97 15.21
CA ASP A 13 15.04 -14.52 15.24
C ASP A 13 15.98 -13.82 14.25
N ASP A 14 15.42 -13.20 13.19
CA ASP A 14 16.18 -12.37 12.24
C ASP A 14 15.28 -11.32 11.55
N LEU A 15 15.34 -10.09 12.06
CA LEU A 15 14.60 -8.94 11.52
C LEU A 15 14.99 -8.56 10.09
N ARG A 16 16.14 -9.02 9.58
CA ARG A 16 16.59 -8.74 8.20
C ARG A 16 16.02 -9.73 7.19
N GLN A 17 15.38 -10.79 7.65
CA GLN A 17 14.84 -11.82 6.76
C GLN A 17 13.49 -11.39 6.18
N LEU A 18 13.47 -11.03 4.89
CA LEU A 18 12.30 -10.44 4.23
C LEU A 18 11.46 -11.42 3.38
N ARG A 19 11.72 -12.72 3.46
CA ARG A 19 11.10 -13.74 2.56
C ARG A 19 9.56 -13.74 2.51
N HIS A 20 8.90 -13.25 3.57
CA HIS A 20 7.44 -13.16 3.67
C HIS A 20 6.94 -11.72 3.79
N VAL A 21 7.82 -10.74 3.60
CA VAL A 21 7.49 -9.33 3.67
C VAL A 21 7.24 -8.83 2.25
N PHE A 22 6.08 -8.20 2.06
CA PHE A 22 5.71 -7.60 0.78
C PHE A 22 5.50 -6.10 0.97
N ARG A 23 6.01 -5.29 0.03
CA ARG A 23 5.71 -3.86 -0.03
C ARG A 23 4.41 -3.68 -0.79
N HIS A 24 3.44 -3.03 -0.16
CA HIS A 24 2.20 -2.65 -0.83
C HIS A 24 2.45 -1.57 -1.89
N VAL A 25 1.84 -1.72 -3.07
CA VAL A 25 1.88 -0.74 -4.16
C VAL A 25 0.55 0.01 -4.15
N GLY A 26 0.58 1.34 -4.12
CA GLY A 26 -0.60 2.20 -4.04
C GLY A 26 -1.49 2.23 -5.30
N LEU A 27 -1.57 1.12 -6.04
CA LEU A 27 -2.44 0.96 -7.20
C LEU A 27 -3.68 0.17 -6.78
N TYR A 28 -4.84 0.77 -6.99
CA TYR A 28 -6.11 0.19 -6.57
C TYR A 28 -7.12 0.14 -7.72
N ALA A 29 -8.00 -0.86 -7.66
CA ALA A 29 -9.19 -0.94 -8.50
C ALA A 29 -10.42 -1.08 -7.60
N TYR A 30 -11.35 -0.15 -7.73
CA TYR A 30 -12.57 -0.10 -6.92
C TYR A 30 -13.80 -0.35 -7.80
N ARG A 31 -14.85 -0.94 -7.20
CA ARG A 31 -16.18 -0.91 -7.81
C ARG A 31 -16.72 0.51 -7.69
N SER A 32 -17.38 1.01 -8.73
CA SER A 32 -17.89 2.38 -8.78
C SER A 32 -18.78 2.73 -7.58
N GLY A 33 -19.76 1.87 -7.24
CA GLY A 33 -20.64 2.08 -6.09
C GLY A 33 -19.91 2.04 -4.74
N PHE A 34 -18.87 1.21 -4.64
CA PHE A 34 -18.10 1.08 -3.40
C PHE A 34 -17.32 2.36 -3.05
N VAL A 35 -16.88 3.15 -4.04
CA VAL A 35 -16.18 4.42 -3.76
C VAL A 35 -17.06 5.37 -2.95
N GLN A 36 -18.36 5.42 -3.25
CA GLN A 36 -19.31 6.26 -2.52
C GLN A 36 -19.54 5.76 -1.08
N GLU A 37 -19.58 4.44 -0.89
CA GLU A 37 -19.69 3.86 0.45
C GLU A 37 -18.41 4.09 1.27
N PHE A 38 -17.24 3.91 0.65
CA PHE A 38 -15.93 4.06 1.29
C PHE A 38 -15.73 5.46 1.89
N VAL A 39 -16.09 6.51 1.17
CA VAL A 39 -15.95 7.89 1.66
C VAL A 39 -16.88 8.21 2.84
N GLN A 40 -17.95 7.44 3.04
CA GLN A 40 -18.87 7.58 4.17
C GLN A 40 -18.47 6.73 5.38
N LEU A 41 -17.49 5.82 5.23
CA LEU A 41 -17.01 5.03 6.36
C LEU A 41 -16.29 5.93 7.37
N PRO A 42 -16.58 5.77 8.68
CA PRO A 42 -15.85 6.47 9.71
C PRO A 42 -14.38 6.06 9.68
N VAL A 43 -13.49 7.02 9.90
CA VAL A 43 -12.06 6.75 10.13
C VAL A 43 -11.93 5.81 11.31
N CYS A 44 -11.15 4.74 11.18
CA CYS A 44 -10.88 3.83 12.29
C CYS A 44 -9.57 4.20 13.01
N ASP A 45 -9.43 3.73 14.25
CA ASP A 45 -8.24 4.02 15.06
C ASP A 45 -6.95 3.54 14.38
N LEU A 46 -6.98 2.36 13.76
CA LEU A 46 -5.81 1.80 13.07
C LEU A 46 -5.39 2.64 11.86
N GLU A 47 -6.33 3.20 11.12
CA GLU A 47 -6.00 4.14 10.05
C GLU A 47 -5.31 5.38 10.60
N THR A 48 -5.75 5.92 11.73
CA THR A 48 -5.14 7.10 12.34
C THR A 48 -3.72 6.81 12.82
N ILE A 49 -3.49 5.63 13.42
CA ILE A 49 -2.18 5.22 13.95
C ILE A 49 -1.17 4.96 12.82
N GLU A 50 -1.57 4.21 11.79
CA GLU A 50 -0.66 3.80 10.70
C GLU A 50 -0.65 4.82 9.55
N VAL A 51 -1.64 5.71 9.49
CA VAL A 51 -1.89 6.64 8.38
C VAL A 51 -2.01 5.85 7.07
N LEU A 52 -2.90 4.84 7.08
CA LEU A 52 -3.17 3.90 5.98
C LEU A 52 -4.68 3.75 5.77
N GLU A 53 -5.22 4.41 4.74
CA GLU A 53 -6.66 4.46 4.44
C GLU A 53 -7.30 3.09 4.20
N GLN A 54 -6.56 2.13 3.63
CA GLN A 54 -7.06 0.79 3.34
C GLN A 54 -7.38 -0.02 4.61
N LEU A 55 -6.88 0.41 5.78
CA LEU A 55 -7.26 -0.19 7.06
C LEU A 55 -8.72 0.11 7.42
N ARG A 56 -9.28 1.25 6.98
CA ARG A 56 -10.69 1.57 7.16
C ARG A 56 -11.61 0.56 6.48
N VAL A 57 -11.25 0.17 5.26
CA VAL A 57 -11.97 -0.82 4.46
C VAL A 57 -11.99 -2.17 5.17
N LEU A 58 -10.82 -2.62 5.66
CA LEU A 58 -10.72 -3.87 6.41
C LEU A 58 -11.46 -3.81 7.75
N TRP A 59 -11.37 -2.69 8.45
CA TRP A 59 -12.04 -2.46 9.74
C TRP A 59 -13.56 -2.54 9.61
N ALA A 60 -14.13 -1.99 8.53
CA ALA A 60 -15.56 -2.07 8.23
C ALA A 60 -16.01 -3.46 7.73
N GLY A 61 -15.12 -4.46 7.71
CA GLY A 61 -15.45 -5.85 7.36
C GLY A 61 -15.40 -6.17 5.86
N TYR A 62 -15.02 -5.21 5.02
CA TYR A 62 -14.83 -5.46 3.59
C TYR A 62 -13.55 -6.26 3.34
N ARG A 63 -13.50 -6.90 2.17
CA ARG A 63 -12.33 -7.68 1.72
C ARG A 63 -11.58 -6.93 0.64
N ILE A 64 -10.26 -6.92 0.76
CA ILE A 64 -9.35 -6.43 -0.28
C ILE A 64 -8.66 -7.64 -0.90
N LYS A 65 -8.79 -7.78 -2.22
CA LYS A 65 -7.97 -8.74 -2.99
C LYS A 65 -6.65 -8.08 -3.32
N VAL A 66 -5.55 -8.80 -3.10
CA VAL A 66 -4.18 -8.37 -3.39
C VAL A 66 -3.50 -9.46 -4.19
N ASP A 67 -2.62 -9.08 -5.10
CA ASP A 67 -1.81 -9.98 -5.92
C ASP A 67 -0.41 -9.38 -6.12
N THR A 68 0.57 -10.22 -6.48
CA THR A 68 1.91 -9.75 -6.81
C THR A 68 1.90 -9.02 -8.15
N ALA A 69 2.54 -7.86 -8.21
CA ALA A 69 2.67 -7.11 -9.45
C ALA A 69 3.41 -7.96 -10.50
N CYS A 70 2.87 -8.01 -11.72
CA CYS A 70 3.49 -8.73 -12.84
C CYS A 70 4.79 -8.06 -13.32
N VAL A 71 4.97 -6.77 -13.02
CA VAL A 71 6.15 -5.98 -13.31
C VAL A 71 6.51 -5.18 -12.07
N ALA A 72 7.81 -5.04 -11.80
CA ALA A 72 8.28 -4.20 -10.70
C ALA A 72 7.85 -2.74 -10.93
N PRO A 73 7.19 -2.08 -9.97
CA PRO A 73 6.84 -0.68 -10.09
C PRO A 73 8.10 0.18 -10.15
N GLN A 74 8.07 1.19 -11.02
CA GLN A 74 9.12 2.21 -11.09
C GLN A 74 9.06 3.13 -9.86
N GLN A 75 10.11 3.93 -9.68
CA GLN A 75 10.14 4.92 -8.61
C GLN A 75 9.13 6.05 -8.90
N ASP A 76 8.44 6.51 -7.87
CA ASP A 76 7.59 7.70 -7.95
C ASP A 76 8.45 8.95 -8.13
N ILE A 77 7.98 9.91 -8.93
CA ILE A 77 8.64 11.20 -9.13
C ILE A 77 8.14 12.18 -8.07
N ASN A 78 8.90 12.36 -6.99
CA ASN A 78 8.54 13.27 -5.90
C ASN A 78 9.53 14.43 -5.73
N THR A 79 10.69 14.36 -6.39
CA THR A 79 11.76 15.36 -6.33
C THR A 79 12.24 15.75 -7.73
N ALA A 80 12.99 16.84 -7.85
CA ALA A 80 13.58 17.26 -9.13
C ALA A 80 14.58 16.21 -9.65
N GLU A 81 15.30 15.56 -8.73
CA GLU A 81 16.25 14.49 -9.02
C GLU A 81 15.54 13.24 -9.57
N ASP A 82 14.36 12.90 -9.06
CA ASP A 82 13.57 11.78 -9.58
C ASP A 82 13.11 12.07 -11.02
N LEU A 83 12.74 13.32 -11.32
CA LEU A 83 12.35 13.73 -12.67
C LEU A 83 13.52 13.62 -13.65
N GLN A 84 14.72 14.08 -13.26
CA GLN A 84 15.91 13.96 -14.10
C GLN A 84 16.21 12.51 -14.46
N LYS A 85 16.21 11.61 -13.46
CA LYS A 85 16.40 10.17 -13.68
C LYS A 85 15.34 9.58 -14.61
N ALA A 86 14.08 10.00 -14.46
CA ALA A 86 13.01 9.55 -15.34
C ALA A 86 13.25 9.99 -16.79
N CYS A 87 13.65 11.25 -17.03
CA CYS A 87 13.97 11.75 -18.36
C CYS A 87 15.10 10.96 -19.02
N GLU A 88 16.16 10.60 -18.28
CA GLU A 88 17.28 9.78 -18.78
C GLU A 88 16.82 8.39 -19.24
N LEU A 89 15.81 7.80 -18.59
CA LEU A 89 15.28 6.47 -18.95
C LEU A 89 14.45 6.46 -20.26
N PHE A 90 13.94 7.62 -20.68
CA PHE A 90 13.11 7.76 -21.89
C PHE A 90 13.81 8.49 -23.05
N SER A 91 15.11 8.76 -22.90
CA SER A 91 15.98 9.36 -23.93
C SER A 91 16.60 8.27 -24.81
#